data_AF-A0A0D2H540-F1
#
_entry.id   AF-A0A0D2H540-F1
#
_cell.length_a   1.000
_cell.length_b   1.000
_cell.length_c   1.000
_cell.angle_alpha   90.00
_cell.angle_beta   90.00
_cell.angle_gamma   90.00
#
_symmetry.space_group_name_H-M   'P 1'
#
loop_
_entity.id
_entity.type
_entity.pdbx_description
1 polymer ?
#
loop_
_entity_poly.entity_id
_entity_poly.type
_entity_poly.pdbx_seq_one_letter_code
_entity_poly.pdbx_strand_id
1 'polypeptide(L)'
;MARSRSRSTESQIQANLSKGKNIGKGMNTAPLNGSSTPEVMQRWTKLTLSTSSFLTPSQSDPKSDPKSEENPQLVAYDRNHGPIKHLDASTHRLTIKSDSSLSSAPNSEYILPQPLNTVLTLSDLSAKFDQVSITCALQCAGNRRHEMRERLGEVSGLDWGDGAAMNAEWTGMRVRDVLVHAGLRPLTPRKTDDDSESVDHDEEFESQYEGLHVQFACTTQPTQDDDYYGSSVPLFLALDPERECLLATHMNGEALPPRHGFPVRAVIPGVIGARSVKWLDSIVVAGEESTNHYQRRDYKILPPEADNSTETVNEGGRDELWDHVPAMIDNPINSVVAVPGRDRDVVSRDGNGCVHVKGYAIPKGKHDKARKVKFTWVLWDVYIPCEPGDDVSIWSKATDRGGNTMSAEQAEGSWNLRGVGFNAVEGRRGIKIYEYQLESR
;
A
#
# COMPACT_ATOMS: atom_id res chain seq x y z
N MET A 1 15.87 -68.12 30.30
CA MET A 1 17.16 -68.84 30.30
C MET A 1 17.89 -68.51 29.00
N ALA A 2 19.19 -68.18 29.13
CA ALA A 2 20.29 -68.30 28.15
C ALA A 2 20.12 -67.69 26.73
N ARG A 3 20.87 -66.60 26.42
CA ARG A 3 22.17 -66.58 25.67
C ARG A 3 22.01 -66.86 24.16
N SER A 4 22.71 -66.24 23.20
CA SER A 4 23.67 -65.14 23.12
C SER A 4 24.14 -65.05 21.65
N ARG A 5 24.70 -63.88 21.28
CA ARG A 5 25.71 -63.59 20.21
C ARG A 5 25.25 -63.08 18.83
N SER A 6 25.53 -61.78 18.66
CA SER A 6 26.23 -61.08 17.56
C SER A 6 26.40 -61.76 16.18
N ARG A 7 26.08 -61.01 15.11
CA ARG A 7 27.04 -60.60 14.07
C ARG A 7 26.45 -59.54 13.11
N SER A 8 27.30 -58.55 12.82
CA SER A 8 27.47 -57.73 11.60
C SER A 8 26.27 -57.12 10.87
N THR A 9 26.27 -55.78 10.91
CA THR A 9 26.16 -54.81 9.80
C THR A 9 26.15 -55.35 8.35
N GLU A 10 25.39 -54.62 7.51
CA GLU A 10 25.19 -54.74 6.05
C GLU A 10 24.10 -55.71 5.58
N SER A 11 22.85 -55.20 5.44
CA SER A 11 21.89 -55.56 4.37
C SER A 11 20.44 -55.09 4.62
N GLN A 12 20.19 -53.80 4.92
CA GLN A 12 18.81 -53.30 4.97
C GLN A 12 18.67 -51.79 4.68
N ILE A 13 19.29 -51.33 3.58
CA ILE A 13 18.89 -50.11 2.85
C ILE A 13 19.06 -50.41 1.35
N GLN A 14 18.28 -51.33 0.79
CA GLN A 14 18.02 -51.45 -0.65
C GLN A 14 16.81 -52.38 -0.90
N ALA A 15 15.59 -51.84 -0.78
CA ALA A 15 14.38 -52.39 -1.40
C ALA A 15 13.19 -51.44 -1.17
N ASN A 16 13.11 -50.35 -1.95
CA ASN A 16 11.86 -49.68 -2.36
C ASN A 16 12.11 -48.56 -3.40
N LEU A 17 13.03 -48.81 -4.33
CA LEU A 17 13.21 -48.03 -5.56
C LEU A 17 13.11 -48.98 -6.74
N SER A 18 11.88 -49.28 -7.18
CA SER A 18 11.56 -49.70 -8.56
C SER A 18 10.10 -50.15 -8.64
N LYS A 19 9.20 -49.23 -9.01
CA LYS A 19 7.95 -49.52 -9.74
C LYS A 19 7.28 -48.20 -10.15
N GLY A 20 7.74 -47.64 -11.26
CA GLY A 20 7.05 -46.61 -12.02
C GLY A 20 7.17 -46.95 -13.50
N LYS A 21 6.16 -47.63 -14.06
CA LYS A 21 6.03 -47.80 -15.52
C LYS A 21 4.62 -47.41 -15.95
N ASN A 22 4.58 -46.31 -16.69
CA ASN A 22 3.72 -45.99 -17.83
C ASN A 22 2.50 -46.88 -18.11
N ILE A 23 1.32 -46.28 -18.04
CA ILE A 23 0.29 -46.42 -19.07
C ILE A 23 -0.17 -45.00 -19.42
N GLY A 24 -0.04 -44.65 -20.70
CA GLY A 24 -0.20 -43.28 -21.18
C GLY A 24 -1.55 -42.99 -21.85
N LYS A 25 -1.66 -41.70 -22.20
CA LYS A 25 -2.50 -41.08 -23.24
C LYS A 25 -4.00 -41.01 -23.00
N GLY A 26 -4.45 -39.77 -22.76
CA GLY A 26 -5.83 -39.38 -23.06
C GLY A 26 -6.34 -38.17 -22.29
N MET A 27 -5.76 -36.98 -22.48
CA MET A 27 -6.53 -35.73 -22.48
C MET A 27 -5.74 -34.62 -23.15
N ASN A 28 -6.36 -34.08 -24.20
CA ASN A 28 -5.77 -33.20 -25.19
C ASN A 28 -5.30 -31.88 -24.59
N THR A 29 -4.03 -31.56 -24.84
CA THR A 29 -3.56 -30.19 -25.01
C THR A 29 -4.18 -29.63 -26.29
N ALA A 30 -5.31 -28.93 -26.14
CA ALA A 30 -5.78 -28.00 -27.16
C ALA A 30 -5.24 -26.60 -26.81
N PRO A 31 -4.70 -25.84 -27.77
CA PRO A 31 -4.25 -24.48 -27.54
C PRO A 31 -5.49 -23.61 -27.31
N LEU A 32 -5.62 -23.01 -26.12
CA LEU A 32 -6.56 -21.92 -25.92
C LEU A 32 -6.01 -20.70 -26.66
N ASN A 33 -6.37 -20.61 -27.94
CA ASN A 33 -6.40 -19.34 -28.65
C ASN A 33 -7.36 -18.40 -27.91
N GLY A 34 -6.86 -17.24 -27.51
CA GLY A 34 -7.66 -16.04 -27.26
C GLY A 34 -8.40 -15.98 -25.92
N SER A 35 -7.67 -15.79 -24.81
CA SER A 35 -8.15 -14.92 -23.75
C SER A 35 -7.01 -13.98 -23.33
N SER A 36 -7.16 -12.70 -23.66
CA SER A 36 -6.31 -11.63 -23.14
C SER A 36 -6.61 -11.49 -21.65
N THR A 37 -5.92 -12.25 -20.82
CA THR A 37 -5.78 -11.87 -19.42
C THR A 37 -5.09 -10.51 -19.40
N PRO A 38 -5.68 -9.47 -18.79
CA PRO A 38 -5.02 -8.17 -18.73
C PRO A 38 -3.70 -8.32 -17.97
N GLU A 39 -2.58 -8.05 -18.64
CA GLU A 39 -1.25 -8.13 -18.04
C GLU A 39 -1.18 -7.28 -16.77
N VAL A 40 -1.01 -7.92 -15.61
CA VAL A 40 -0.75 -7.26 -14.33
C VAL A 40 0.71 -6.76 -14.36
N MET A 41 0.95 -5.60 -14.97
CA MET A 41 2.29 -4.98 -14.98
C MET A 41 2.64 -4.40 -13.60
N GLN A 42 3.85 -4.73 -13.11
CA GLN A 42 4.36 -4.35 -11.79
C GLN A 42 5.84 -4.00 -11.86
N ARG A 43 6.25 -2.98 -11.10
CA ARG A 43 7.66 -2.65 -10.84
C ARG A 43 7.85 -2.30 -9.37
N TRP A 44 9.01 -2.68 -8.83
CA TRP A 44 9.44 -2.35 -7.48
C TRP A 44 10.71 -1.49 -7.50
N THR A 45 10.87 -0.68 -6.47
CA THR A 45 12.05 0.15 -6.27
C THR A 45 13.18 -0.68 -5.63
N LYS A 46 14.41 -0.61 -6.15
CA LYS A 46 15.59 -1.13 -5.41
C LYS A 46 15.84 -0.21 -4.21
N LEU A 47 15.60 -0.72 -3.00
CA LEU A 47 15.52 0.11 -1.81
C LEU A 47 16.85 0.79 -1.41
N THR A 48 17.98 0.21 -1.80
CA THR A 48 19.29 0.86 -1.63
C THR A 48 19.38 2.20 -2.35
N LEU A 49 18.64 2.38 -3.46
CA LEU A 49 18.58 3.64 -4.20
C LEU A 49 17.51 4.58 -3.65
N SER A 50 16.40 4.08 -3.09
CA SER A 50 15.33 4.95 -2.59
C SER A 50 15.75 5.77 -1.38
N THR A 51 16.71 5.28 -0.59
CA THR A 51 17.32 6.03 0.51
C THR A 51 18.26 7.16 0.06
N SER A 52 18.56 7.28 -1.24
CA SER A 52 19.39 8.37 -1.77
C SER A 52 18.60 9.59 -2.28
N SER A 53 17.27 9.51 -2.34
CA SER A 53 16.43 10.63 -2.80
C SER A 53 15.13 10.73 -2.03
N PHE A 54 14.82 11.93 -1.52
CA PHE A 54 13.57 12.20 -0.82
C PHE A 54 12.34 12.06 -1.73
N LEU A 55 12.49 12.30 -3.03
CA LEU A 55 11.42 12.07 -4.00
C LEU A 55 11.79 10.88 -4.88
N THR A 56 10.83 9.99 -5.12
CA THR A 56 10.96 8.96 -6.15
C THR A 56 10.79 9.59 -7.53
N PRO A 57 11.52 9.14 -8.57
CA PRO A 57 11.38 9.66 -9.93
C PRO A 57 9.95 9.48 -10.47
N SER A 58 9.46 10.49 -11.19
CA SER A 58 8.17 10.40 -11.87
C SER A 58 8.25 9.52 -13.12
N GLN A 59 9.39 9.48 -13.82
CA GLN A 59 9.60 8.68 -15.02
C GLN A 59 10.63 7.59 -14.76
N SER A 60 10.44 6.41 -15.36
CA SER A 60 11.49 5.39 -15.48
C SER A 60 12.19 5.55 -16.82
N ASP A 61 13.51 5.37 -16.91
CA ASP A 61 14.17 5.34 -18.21
C ASP A 61 13.64 4.15 -19.05
N PRO A 62 13.05 4.41 -20.23
CA PRO A 62 12.49 3.34 -21.07
C PRO A 62 13.55 2.36 -21.60
N LYS A 63 14.85 2.71 -21.55
CA LYS A 63 15.96 1.82 -21.94
C LYS A 63 16.52 0.99 -20.79
N SER A 64 16.09 1.25 -19.56
CA SER A 64 16.56 0.52 -18.39
C SER A 64 15.80 -0.79 -18.17
N ASP A 65 16.54 -1.85 -17.85
CA ASP A 65 15.95 -3.06 -17.31
C ASP A 65 15.84 -2.91 -15.78
N PRO A 66 14.64 -2.82 -15.19
CA PRO A 66 14.47 -2.73 -13.74
C PRO A 66 15.00 -3.97 -12.98
N LYS A 67 15.32 -5.06 -13.67
CA LYS A 67 15.96 -6.25 -13.12
C LYS A 67 17.49 -6.25 -13.25
N SER A 68 18.09 -5.25 -13.91
CA SER A 68 19.55 -5.15 -14.05
C SER A 68 20.22 -4.92 -12.69
N GLU A 69 21.09 -5.84 -12.29
CA GLU A 69 21.94 -5.65 -11.11
C GLU A 69 23.13 -4.72 -11.39
N GLU A 70 23.55 -4.60 -12.65
CA GLU A 70 24.72 -3.79 -13.09
C GLU A 70 24.41 -2.30 -13.23
N ASN A 71 23.18 -1.91 -13.58
CA ASN A 71 22.76 -0.50 -13.67
C ASN A 71 21.35 -0.29 -13.09
N PRO A 72 21.19 -0.40 -11.76
CA PRO A 72 19.88 -0.29 -11.14
C PRO A 72 19.38 1.16 -11.18
N GLN A 73 18.13 1.36 -11.61
CA GLN A 73 17.48 2.67 -11.58
C GLN A 73 16.51 2.81 -10.42
N LEU A 74 16.43 4.03 -9.89
CA LEU A 74 15.37 4.39 -8.96
C LEU A 74 14.07 4.55 -9.76
N VAL A 75 13.08 3.71 -9.49
CA VAL A 75 11.76 3.74 -10.14
C VAL A 75 10.70 3.84 -9.06
N ALA A 76 9.72 4.74 -9.20
CA ALA A 76 8.56 4.76 -8.32
C ALA A 76 7.75 3.45 -8.47
N TYR A 77 7.36 2.83 -7.37
CA TYR A 77 6.57 1.59 -7.45
C TYR A 77 5.23 1.84 -8.15
N ASP A 78 4.77 0.86 -8.90
CA ASP A 78 3.42 0.87 -9.45
C ASP A 78 2.68 -0.43 -9.17
N ARG A 79 1.37 -0.30 -8.91
CA ARG A 79 0.43 -1.42 -8.76
C ARG A 79 -0.75 -1.16 -9.68
N ASN A 80 -1.00 -2.09 -10.59
CA ASN A 80 -2.12 -2.05 -11.54
C ASN A 80 -2.95 -3.32 -11.37
N HIS A 81 -4.27 -3.23 -11.25
CA HIS A 81 -5.18 -4.39 -11.20
C HIS A 81 -5.69 -4.80 -12.59
N GLY A 82 -5.30 -4.08 -13.62
CA GLY A 82 -5.64 -4.32 -15.01
C GLY A 82 -4.62 -3.61 -15.91
N PRO A 83 -4.89 -3.48 -17.22
CA PRO A 83 -3.95 -2.86 -18.14
C PRO A 83 -3.71 -1.39 -17.81
N ILE A 84 -2.51 -0.91 -18.14
CA ILE A 84 -2.18 0.52 -18.05
C ILE A 84 -2.98 1.27 -19.12
N LYS A 85 -3.72 2.32 -18.72
CA LYS A 85 -4.46 3.15 -19.67
C LYS A 85 -3.60 4.23 -20.28
N HIS A 86 -3.74 4.40 -21.59
CA HIS A 86 -3.21 5.51 -22.36
C HIS A 86 -4.39 6.38 -22.79
N LEU A 87 -4.84 7.24 -21.88
CA LEU A 87 -5.98 8.11 -22.09
C LEU A 87 -5.58 9.40 -22.80
N ASP A 88 -6.51 9.98 -23.57
CA ASP A 88 -6.39 11.32 -24.11
C ASP A 88 -7.01 12.33 -23.14
N ALA A 89 -6.18 13.25 -22.63
CA ALA A 89 -6.59 14.28 -21.68
C ALA A 89 -7.71 15.20 -22.22
N SER A 90 -7.77 15.42 -23.53
CA SER A 90 -8.75 16.33 -24.13
C SER A 90 -10.17 15.77 -24.15
N THR A 91 -10.29 14.44 -24.20
CA THR A 91 -11.58 13.73 -24.24
C THR A 91 -11.99 13.18 -22.88
N HIS A 92 -11.07 13.14 -21.90
CA HIS A 92 -11.36 12.68 -20.55
C HIS A 92 -12.47 13.49 -19.88
N ARG A 93 -13.34 12.80 -19.14
CA ARG A 93 -14.46 13.38 -18.41
C ARG A 93 -14.49 12.79 -17.00
N LEU A 94 -14.60 13.69 -16.02
CA LEU A 94 -14.80 13.33 -14.62
C LEU A 94 -16.26 13.59 -14.25
N THR A 95 -16.97 12.55 -13.85
CA THR A 95 -18.37 12.63 -13.43
C THR A 95 -18.44 12.70 -11.91
N ILE A 96 -19.14 13.67 -11.35
CA ILE A 96 -19.37 13.85 -9.91
C ILE A 96 -20.87 13.70 -9.63
N LYS A 97 -21.23 12.69 -8.85
CA LYS A 97 -22.60 12.33 -8.53
C LYS A 97 -22.83 12.14 -7.03
N SER A 98 -24.09 12.10 -6.63
CA SER A 98 -24.53 11.64 -5.32
C SER A 98 -25.35 10.37 -5.49
N ASP A 99 -25.15 9.39 -4.62
CA ASP A 99 -25.90 8.13 -4.60
C ASP A 99 -27.22 8.24 -3.81
N SER A 100 -28.23 7.45 -4.19
CA SER A 100 -29.52 7.43 -3.48
C SER A 100 -29.44 6.88 -2.05
N SER A 101 -28.44 6.05 -1.73
CA SER A 101 -28.14 5.55 -0.38
C SER A 101 -27.93 6.67 0.64
N LEU A 102 -27.61 7.89 0.19
CA LEU A 102 -27.44 9.05 1.06
C LEU A 102 -28.69 9.43 1.84
N SER A 103 -29.88 9.14 1.31
CA SER A 103 -31.15 9.53 1.94
C SER A 103 -31.35 8.97 3.35
N SER A 104 -30.64 7.89 3.70
CA SER A 104 -30.67 7.29 5.04
C SER A 104 -29.56 7.76 5.98
N ALA A 105 -28.59 8.55 5.49
CA ALA A 105 -27.44 8.95 6.29
C ALA A 105 -27.72 10.23 7.13
N PRO A 106 -27.21 10.32 8.37
CA PRO A 106 -27.32 11.53 9.19
C PRO A 106 -26.78 12.77 8.49
N ASN A 107 -27.42 13.92 8.72
CA ASN A 107 -27.05 15.23 8.17
C ASN A 107 -27.00 15.36 6.63
N SER A 108 -27.34 14.30 5.89
CA SER A 108 -27.25 14.25 4.43
C SER A 108 -28.04 15.36 3.73
N GLU A 109 -29.20 15.74 4.26
CA GLU A 109 -30.04 16.83 3.74
C GLU A 109 -29.36 18.21 3.81
N TYR A 110 -28.48 18.42 4.80
CA TYR A 110 -27.73 19.68 4.96
C TYR A 110 -26.48 19.70 4.08
N ILE A 111 -25.81 18.55 3.97
CA ILE A 111 -24.56 18.39 3.22
C ILE A 111 -24.84 18.35 1.71
N LEU A 112 -25.94 17.72 1.30
CA LEU A 112 -26.36 17.54 -0.09
C LEU A 112 -27.84 17.93 -0.23
N PRO A 113 -28.14 19.24 -0.22
CA PRO A 113 -29.51 19.73 -0.33
C PRO A 113 -30.16 19.40 -1.69
N GLN A 114 -29.34 19.07 -2.69
CA GLN A 114 -29.75 18.60 -4.01
C GLN A 114 -28.78 17.50 -4.47
N PRO A 115 -29.25 16.53 -5.28
CA PRO A 115 -28.38 15.52 -5.86
C PRO A 115 -27.27 16.16 -6.72
N LEU A 116 -26.04 15.65 -6.60
CA LEU A 116 -24.94 16.06 -7.46
C LEU A 116 -25.07 15.37 -8.81
N ASN A 117 -24.88 16.14 -9.89
CA ASN A 117 -24.75 15.62 -11.24
C ASN A 117 -23.93 16.59 -12.11
N THR A 118 -22.62 16.61 -11.85
CA THR A 118 -21.68 17.50 -12.53
C THR A 118 -20.72 16.68 -13.39
N VAL A 119 -20.38 17.18 -14.58
CA VAL A 119 -19.33 16.59 -15.42
C VAL A 119 -18.29 17.66 -15.71
N LEU A 120 -17.02 17.35 -15.46
CA LEU A 120 -15.89 18.25 -15.67
C LEU A 120 -14.89 17.65 -16.65
N THR A 121 -14.38 18.45 -17.57
CA THR A 121 -13.21 18.14 -18.38
C THR A 121 -11.92 18.49 -17.63
N LEU A 122 -10.75 18.07 -18.12
CA LEU A 122 -9.49 18.56 -17.58
C LEU A 122 -9.33 20.08 -17.75
N SER A 123 -9.85 20.64 -18.85
CA SER A 123 -9.85 22.09 -19.05
C SER A 123 -10.70 22.79 -17.99
N ASP A 124 -11.88 22.25 -17.65
CA ASP A 124 -12.70 22.78 -16.57
C ASP A 124 -11.97 22.75 -15.24
N LEU A 125 -11.32 21.63 -14.93
CA LEU A 125 -10.56 21.47 -13.70
C LEU A 125 -9.44 22.53 -13.58
N SER A 126 -8.70 22.77 -14.66
CA SER A 126 -7.63 23.78 -14.67
C SER A 126 -8.14 25.23 -14.63
N ALA A 127 -9.33 25.49 -15.16
CA ALA A 127 -9.87 26.85 -15.29
C ALA A 127 -10.70 27.30 -14.08
N LYS A 128 -11.30 26.35 -13.35
CA LYS A 128 -12.27 26.64 -12.27
C LYS A 128 -11.69 26.53 -10.86
N PHE A 129 -10.52 25.91 -10.70
CA PHE A 129 -9.97 25.56 -9.39
C PHE A 129 -8.50 25.93 -9.30
N ASP A 130 -8.10 26.33 -8.09
CA ASP A 130 -6.69 26.52 -7.78
C ASP A 130 -5.96 25.16 -7.75
N GLN A 131 -4.75 25.16 -8.29
CA GLN A 131 -3.84 24.03 -8.18
C GLN A 131 -2.97 24.19 -6.93
N VAL A 132 -2.82 23.10 -6.21
CA VAL A 132 -2.03 23.03 -4.99
C VAL A 132 -1.10 21.84 -5.04
N SER A 133 0.07 21.99 -4.43
CA SER A 133 1.11 20.97 -4.40
C SER A 133 1.31 20.47 -2.97
N ILE A 134 1.26 19.15 -2.81
CA ILE A 134 1.55 18.49 -1.53
C ILE A 134 2.60 17.41 -1.75
N THR A 135 3.48 17.20 -0.77
CA THR A 135 4.35 16.03 -0.77
C THR A 135 3.75 14.97 0.15
N CYS A 136 3.56 13.76 -0.36
CA CYS A 136 3.14 12.64 0.48
C CYS A 136 3.68 11.30 -0.03
N ALA A 137 3.82 10.37 0.91
CA ALA A 137 4.11 8.99 0.65
C ALA A 137 2.84 8.24 0.27
N LEU A 138 2.92 7.42 -0.77
CA LEU A 138 1.95 6.37 -1.06
C LEU A 138 2.59 5.04 -0.69
N GLN A 139 1.94 4.28 0.19
CA GLN A 139 2.36 2.95 0.61
C GLN A 139 1.32 1.93 0.16
N CYS A 140 1.75 0.86 -0.50
CA CYS A 140 0.86 -0.26 -0.77
C CYS A 140 0.51 -0.96 0.55
N ALA A 141 -0.76 -1.34 0.73
CA ALA A 141 -1.16 -2.15 1.87
C ALA A 141 -0.37 -3.46 1.99
N GLY A 142 0.08 -4.01 0.86
CA GLY A 142 0.90 -5.22 0.80
C GLY A 142 2.41 -4.98 0.90
N ASN A 143 2.88 -3.80 1.27
CA ASN A 143 4.31 -3.56 1.47
C ASN A 143 4.88 -4.55 2.51
N ARG A 144 6.04 -5.16 2.21
CA ARG A 144 6.68 -6.21 3.02
C ARG A 144 5.87 -7.52 3.13
N ARG A 145 4.95 -7.81 2.20
CA ARG A 145 4.22 -9.09 2.15
C ARG A 145 5.16 -10.29 2.11
N HIS A 146 6.23 -10.19 1.33
CA HIS A 146 7.26 -11.23 1.22
C HIS A 146 7.84 -11.60 2.58
N GLU A 147 8.13 -10.59 3.39
CA GLU A 147 8.69 -10.77 4.72
C GLU A 147 7.71 -11.49 5.65
N MET A 148 6.41 -11.13 5.60
CA MET A 148 5.38 -11.85 6.35
C MET A 148 5.30 -13.32 5.92
N ARG A 149 5.33 -13.59 4.60
CA ARG A 149 5.24 -14.95 4.06
C ARG A 149 6.37 -15.83 4.59
N GLU A 150 7.61 -15.36 4.41
CA GLU A 150 8.81 -16.12 4.75
C GLU A 150 8.91 -16.38 6.26
N ARG A 151 8.40 -15.46 7.09
CA ARG A 151 8.55 -15.54 8.55
C ARG A 151 7.39 -16.22 9.26
N LEU A 152 6.16 -15.95 8.82
CA LEU A 152 4.95 -16.26 9.58
C LEU A 152 4.02 -17.25 8.87
N GLY A 153 4.25 -17.57 7.60
CA GLY A 153 3.47 -18.55 6.84
C GLY A 153 2.86 -17.99 5.56
N GLU A 154 2.34 -18.90 4.71
CA GLU A 154 1.81 -18.55 3.39
C GLU A 154 0.73 -17.46 3.43
N VAL A 155 0.70 -16.61 2.39
CA VAL A 155 -0.22 -15.47 2.26
C VAL A 155 -0.74 -15.37 0.82
N SER A 156 -1.89 -14.70 0.65
CA SER A 156 -2.54 -14.49 -0.64
C SER A 156 -2.31 -13.07 -1.15
N GLY A 157 -1.55 -12.93 -2.24
CA GLY A 157 -1.34 -11.66 -2.93
C GLY A 157 0.00 -11.58 -3.65
N LEU A 158 0.28 -10.41 -4.23
CA LEU A 158 1.57 -10.15 -4.89
C LEU A 158 2.71 -10.13 -3.89
N ASP A 159 3.78 -10.86 -4.19
CA ASP A 159 4.90 -11.06 -3.27
C ASP A 159 5.83 -9.83 -3.16
N TRP A 160 5.31 -8.74 -2.61
CA TRP A 160 6.05 -7.50 -2.46
C TRP A 160 7.11 -7.62 -1.39
N GLY A 161 8.35 -7.28 -1.75
CA GLY A 161 9.37 -6.87 -0.80
C GLY A 161 9.02 -5.55 -0.11
N ASP A 162 10.02 -4.88 0.40
CA ASP A 162 9.91 -3.68 1.23
C ASP A 162 9.98 -2.35 0.45
N GLY A 163 9.91 -2.43 -0.88
CA GLY A 163 9.93 -1.30 -1.81
C GLY A 163 8.57 -0.97 -2.43
N ALA A 164 7.45 -1.45 -1.88
CA ALA A 164 6.10 -1.11 -2.36
C ALA A 164 5.60 0.21 -1.73
N ALA A 165 6.44 1.24 -1.78
CA ALA A 165 6.19 2.58 -1.28
C ALA A 165 6.92 3.61 -2.16
N MET A 166 6.37 4.83 -2.24
CA MET A 166 6.99 5.96 -2.93
C MET A 166 6.66 7.26 -2.23
N ASN A 167 7.46 8.30 -2.42
CA ASN A 167 7.20 9.65 -1.93
C ASN A 167 7.36 10.62 -3.10
N ALA A 168 6.34 11.44 -3.35
CA ALA A 168 6.31 12.34 -4.47
C ALA A 168 5.59 13.64 -4.10
N GLU A 169 5.90 14.69 -4.84
CA GLU A 169 5.08 15.89 -4.87
C GLU A 169 3.93 15.68 -5.87
N TRP A 170 2.71 15.91 -5.42
CA TRP A 170 1.49 15.80 -6.21
C TRP A 170 0.88 17.17 -6.37
N THR A 171 0.59 17.55 -7.62
CA THR A 171 -0.08 18.82 -7.92
C THR A 171 -1.41 18.57 -8.58
N GLY A 172 -2.45 19.28 -8.13
CA GLY A 172 -3.78 19.20 -8.69
C GLY A 172 -4.81 19.98 -7.89
N MET A 173 -6.08 19.66 -8.09
CA MET A 173 -7.21 20.38 -7.49
C MET A 173 -7.64 19.67 -6.20
N ARG A 174 -8.07 20.42 -5.19
CA ARG A 174 -8.59 19.81 -3.96
C ARG A 174 -9.89 19.08 -4.23
N VAL A 175 -10.01 17.85 -3.74
CA VAL A 175 -11.26 17.07 -3.78
C VAL A 175 -12.37 17.87 -3.11
N ARG A 176 -12.09 18.48 -1.94
CA ARG A 176 -13.00 19.38 -1.23
C ARG A 176 -13.61 20.45 -2.16
N ASP A 177 -12.78 21.20 -2.86
CA ASP A 177 -13.23 22.33 -3.67
C ASP A 177 -14.06 21.86 -4.87
N VAL A 178 -13.69 20.73 -5.47
CA VAL A 178 -14.45 20.11 -6.56
C VAL A 178 -15.83 19.63 -6.10
N LEU A 179 -15.91 19.00 -4.93
CA LEU A 179 -17.19 18.60 -4.34
C LEU A 179 -18.06 19.81 -3.99
N VAL A 180 -17.47 20.86 -3.42
CA VAL A 180 -18.17 22.12 -3.11
C VAL A 180 -18.73 22.76 -4.38
N HIS A 181 -17.92 22.83 -5.44
CA HIS A 181 -18.35 23.34 -6.74
C HIS A 181 -19.48 22.52 -7.35
N ALA A 182 -19.47 21.19 -7.15
CA ALA A 182 -20.54 20.32 -7.63
C ALA A 182 -21.88 20.51 -6.87
N GLY A 183 -21.85 21.17 -5.71
CA GLY A 183 -23.05 21.48 -4.91
C GLY A 183 -23.02 20.95 -3.47
N LEU A 184 -21.94 20.28 -3.04
CA LEU A 184 -21.78 19.83 -1.66
C LEU A 184 -21.59 21.02 -0.72
N ARG A 185 -22.23 20.98 0.45
CA ARG A 185 -22.11 21.98 1.51
C ARG A 185 -21.36 21.38 2.70
N PRO A 186 -20.07 21.69 2.88
CA PRO A 186 -19.34 21.26 4.05
C PRO A 186 -19.97 21.89 5.29
N LEU A 187 -20.15 21.09 6.33
CA LEU A 187 -20.58 21.58 7.62
C LEU A 187 -19.43 22.39 8.24
N THR A 188 -19.80 23.51 8.87
CA THR A 188 -18.86 24.30 9.65
C THR A 188 -18.78 23.68 11.04
N PRO A 189 -17.57 23.46 11.59
CA PRO A 189 -17.43 23.06 12.99
C PRO A 189 -18.20 24.04 13.88
N ARG A 190 -18.96 23.54 14.85
CA ARG A 190 -19.66 24.39 15.81
C ARG A 190 -18.58 25.17 16.56
N LYS A 191 -18.63 26.50 16.53
CA LYS A 191 -17.84 27.29 17.50
C LYS A 191 -18.53 27.10 18.84
N THR A 192 -17.92 26.35 19.75
CA THR A 192 -18.31 26.40 21.16
C THR A 192 -17.78 27.72 21.70
N ASP A 193 -18.66 28.59 22.20
CA ASP A 193 -18.29 29.85 22.87
C ASP A 193 -17.72 29.59 24.28
N ASP A 194 -17.41 28.34 24.62
CA ASP A 194 -17.01 27.89 25.95
C ASP A 194 -15.66 27.16 25.85
N ASP A 195 -14.60 27.78 26.35
CA ASP A 195 -13.23 27.24 26.43
C ASP A 195 -13.10 26.11 27.47
N SER A 196 -14.20 25.58 28.01
CA SER A 196 -14.19 24.76 29.23
C SER A 196 -14.42 23.25 29.06
N GLU A 197 -14.65 22.72 27.85
CA GLU A 197 -14.62 21.27 27.63
C GLU A 197 -13.74 20.91 26.43
N SER A 198 -12.70 20.12 26.70
CA SER A 198 -11.72 19.62 25.74
C SER A 198 -12.30 18.52 24.85
N VAL A 199 -13.35 18.84 24.09
CA VAL A 199 -13.76 17.97 22.98
C VAL A 199 -12.69 18.12 21.91
N ASP A 200 -12.10 17.01 21.47
CA ASP A 200 -11.16 17.03 20.35
C ASP A 200 -11.93 17.50 19.11
N HIS A 201 -11.61 18.71 18.63
CA HIS A 201 -12.27 19.31 17.46
C HIS A 201 -12.25 18.39 16.23
N ASP A 202 -11.31 17.43 16.17
CA ASP A 202 -11.25 16.45 15.09
C ASP A 202 -12.39 15.42 15.22
N GLU A 203 -12.65 14.85 16.40
CA GLU A 203 -13.75 13.90 16.63
C GLU A 203 -15.13 14.52 16.35
N GLU A 204 -15.34 15.78 16.75
CA GLU A 204 -16.58 16.50 16.46
C GLU A 204 -16.74 16.72 14.94
N PHE A 205 -15.66 17.07 14.23
CA PHE A 205 -15.71 17.23 12.77
C PHE A 205 -16.00 15.89 12.06
N GLU A 206 -15.39 14.79 12.51
CA GLU A 206 -15.59 13.47 11.93
C GLU A 206 -17.03 12.96 12.09
N SER A 207 -17.60 13.08 13.29
CA SER A 207 -18.96 12.62 13.60
C SER A 207 -20.06 13.31 12.77
N GLN A 208 -19.81 14.53 12.28
CA GLN A 208 -20.75 15.26 11.41
C GLN A 208 -20.99 14.57 10.06
N TYR A 209 -20.05 13.72 9.62
CA TYR A 209 -20.10 12.99 8.36
C TYR A 209 -20.18 11.47 8.57
N GLU A 210 -20.65 11.02 9.74
CA GLU A 210 -20.76 9.60 10.06
C GLU A 210 -21.54 8.83 8.98
N GLY A 211 -20.99 7.69 8.54
CA GLY A 211 -21.55 6.85 7.49
C GLY A 211 -21.45 7.42 6.07
N LEU A 212 -21.02 8.67 5.89
CA LEU A 212 -20.85 9.28 4.57
C LEU A 212 -19.48 8.96 3.99
N HIS A 213 -19.45 8.63 2.71
CA HIS A 213 -18.24 8.33 1.96
C HIS A 213 -18.17 9.11 0.67
N VAL A 214 -16.94 9.29 0.18
CA VAL A 214 -16.68 9.58 -1.22
C VAL A 214 -16.07 8.34 -1.88
N GLN A 215 -16.71 7.89 -2.94
CA GLN A 215 -16.29 6.77 -3.76
C GLN A 215 -15.60 7.30 -5.01
N PHE A 216 -14.46 6.72 -5.34
CA PHE A 216 -13.62 7.04 -6.49
C PHE A 216 -13.57 5.81 -7.39
N ALA A 217 -13.69 6.00 -8.71
CA ALA A 217 -13.62 4.89 -9.65
C ALA A 217 -13.00 5.25 -11.01
N CYS A 218 -12.47 4.23 -11.67
CA CYS A 218 -12.19 4.20 -13.10
C CYS A 218 -13.13 3.15 -13.71
N THR A 219 -14.30 3.57 -14.19
CA THR A 219 -15.40 2.69 -14.63
C THR A 219 -15.24 2.17 -16.05
N THR A 220 -14.16 2.55 -16.74
CA THR A 220 -13.99 2.36 -18.18
C THR A 220 -13.10 1.17 -18.55
N GLN A 221 -12.75 0.28 -17.62
CA GLN A 221 -12.06 -0.98 -17.94
C GLN A 221 -12.18 -2.03 -16.83
N PRO A 222 -12.18 -3.32 -17.19
CA PRO A 222 -12.11 -4.41 -16.23
C PRO A 222 -10.78 -4.45 -15.50
N THR A 223 -10.83 -5.07 -14.34
CA THR A 223 -9.70 -5.42 -13.50
C THR A 223 -9.62 -6.93 -13.32
N GLN A 224 -8.66 -7.39 -12.54
CA GLN A 224 -8.46 -8.80 -12.27
C GLN A 224 -9.68 -9.45 -11.60
N ASP A 225 -10.37 -8.73 -10.70
CA ASP A 225 -11.37 -9.31 -9.79
C ASP A 225 -12.73 -8.58 -9.83
N ASP A 226 -12.88 -7.61 -10.74
CA ASP A 226 -14.10 -6.80 -10.89
C ASP A 226 -14.16 -6.13 -12.29
N ASP A 227 -15.33 -5.65 -12.70
CA ASP A 227 -15.57 -4.98 -13.98
C ASP A 227 -14.94 -3.58 -14.05
N TYR A 228 -14.52 -3.05 -12.91
CA TYR A 228 -13.81 -1.78 -12.80
C TYR A 228 -13.02 -1.66 -11.49
N TYR A 229 -12.12 -0.67 -11.40
CA TYR A 229 -11.46 -0.35 -10.14
C TYR A 229 -12.25 0.73 -9.40
N GLY A 230 -12.69 0.43 -8.18
CA GLY A 230 -13.39 1.36 -7.31
C GLY A 230 -12.90 1.26 -5.87
N SER A 231 -12.93 2.37 -5.15
CA SER A 231 -12.65 2.41 -3.71
C SER A 231 -13.30 3.63 -3.09
N SER A 232 -13.32 3.71 -1.76
CA SER A 232 -13.89 4.86 -1.05
C SER A 232 -13.09 5.21 0.19
N VAL A 233 -13.27 6.45 0.64
CA VAL A 233 -12.84 6.91 1.96
C VAL A 233 -14.01 7.63 2.64
N PRO A 234 -14.05 7.67 3.98
CA PRO A 234 -14.96 8.54 4.71
C PRO A 234 -14.94 9.97 4.16
N LEU A 235 -16.12 10.59 4.04
CA LEU A 235 -16.28 11.90 3.42
C LEU A 235 -15.50 12.99 4.18
N PHE A 236 -15.46 12.91 5.52
CA PHE A 236 -14.69 13.86 6.33
C PHE A 236 -13.21 13.91 5.93
N LEU A 237 -12.59 12.79 5.54
CA LEU A 237 -11.18 12.75 5.12
C LEU A 237 -10.97 13.53 3.83
N ALA A 238 -11.91 13.41 2.89
CA ALA A 238 -11.85 14.12 1.61
C ALA A 238 -12.13 15.62 1.77
N LEU A 239 -12.86 16.01 2.82
CA LEU A 239 -13.18 17.39 3.15
C LEU A 239 -12.18 18.03 4.12
N ASP A 240 -11.29 17.26 4.75
CA ASP A 240 -10.30 17.75 5.71
C ASP A 240 -9.34 18.75 5.03
N PRO A 241 -9.38 20.05 5.40
CA PRO A 241 -8.56 21.08 4.78
C PRO A 241 -7.06 20.90 5.07
N GLU A 242 -6.69 20.17 6.12
CA GLU A 242 -5.30 19.90 6.46
C GLU A 242 -4.74 18.63 5.82
N ARG A 243 -5.62 17.73 5.36
CA ARG A 243 -5.21 16.53 4.61
C ARG A 243 -4.98 16.86 3.15
N GLU A 244 -5.67 17.85 2.62
CA GLU A 244 -5.49 18.33 1.25
C GLU A 244 -5.64 17.20 0.21
N CYS A 245 -6.68 16.37 0.30
CA CYS A 245 -6.95 15.33 -0.70
C CYS A 245 -7.02 15.94 -2.11
N LEU A 246 -6.31 15.36 -3.08
CA LEU A 246 -6.18 15.92 -4.43
C LEU A 246 -6.78 15.04 -5.51
N LEU A 247 -7.30 15.72 -6.54
CA LEU A 247 -7.37 15.23 -7.90
C LEU A 247 -6.07 15.65 -8.59
N ALA A 248 -5.03 14.84 -8.46
CA ALA A 248 -3.70 15.14 -8.97
C ALA A 248 -3.65 14.96 -10.50
N THR A 249 -2.98 15.88 -11.18
CA THR A 249 -2.69 15.87 -12.62
C THR A 249 -1.19 15.82 -12.91
N HIS A 250 -0.37 16.16 -11.91
CA HIS A 250 1.09 16.15 -12.01
C HIS A 250 1.72 15.39 -10.83
N MET A 251 2.91 14.84 -11.10
CA MET A 251 3.78 14.17 -10.14
C MET A 251 5.21 14.70 -10.33
N ASN A 252 5.77 15.32 -9.29
CA ASN A 252 7.08 15.97 -9.28
C ASN A 252 7.24 17.02 -10.41
N GLY A 253 6.26 17.92 -10.54
CA GLY A 253 6.26 19.00 -11.53
C GLY A 253 5.89 18.59 -12.96
N GLU A 254 5.91 17.30 -13.29
CA GLU A 254 5.58 16.78 -14.62
C GLU A 254 4.18 16.20 -14.66
N ALA A 255 3.55 16.19 -15.85
CA ALA A 255 2.27 15.51 -16.04
C ALA A 255 2.36 14.05 -15.58
N LEU A 256 1.27 13.52 -15.01
CA LEU A 256 1.24 12.13 -14.55
C LEU A 256 1.67 11.19 -15.68
N PRO A 257 2.56 10.23 -15.41
CA PRO A 257 2.77 9.11 -16.33
C PRO A 257 1.51 8.24 -16.44
N PRO A 258 1.24 7.59 -17.59
CA PRO A 258 0.12 6.66 -17.75
C PRO A 258 0.01 5.64 -16.61
N ARG A 259 1.13 5.04 -16.19
CA ARG A 259 1.19 4.05 -15.10
C ARG A 259 0.80 4.60 -13.72
N HIS A 260 0.92 5.91 -13.52
CA HIS A 260 0.54 6.58 -12.27
C HIS A 260 -0.80 7.32 -12.39
N GLY A 261 -1.54 7.13 -13.47
CA GLY A 261 -2.94 7.55 -13.56
C GLY A 261 -3.21 8.77 -14.43
N PHE A 262 -2.37 9.06 -15.43
CA PHE A 262 -2.70 10.09 -16.43
C PHE A 262 -4.12 9.90 -16.99
N PRO A 263 -4.96 10.95 -17.11
CA PRO A 263 -4.61 12.35 -16.89
C PRO A 263 -4.91 12.86 -15.48
N VAL A 264 -5.66 12.10 -14.68
CA VAL A 264 -6.05 12.48 -13.31
C VAL A 264 -6.17 11.25 -12.42
N ARG A 265 -5.68 11.37 -11.18
CA ARG A 265 -5.85 10.38 -10.11
C ARG A 265 -6.33 11.04 -8.83
N ALA A 266 -6.97 10.27 -7.96
CA ALA A 266 -7.08 10.63 -6.55
C ALA A 266 -5.72 10.43 -5.85
N VAL A 267 -5.38 11.34 -4.94
CA VAL A 267 -4.28 11.22 -3.97
C VAL A 267 -4.86 11.55 -2.60
N ILE A 268 -4.84 10.56 -1.71
CA ILE A 268 -5.37 10.67 -0.34
C ILE A 268 -4.20 10.51 0.64
N PRO A 269 -3.62 11.61 1.13
CA PRO A 269 -2.44 11.54 2.00
C PRO A 269 -2.70 10.78 3.31
N GLY A 270 -1.71 10.00 3.76
CA GLY A 270 -1.80 9.20 4.99
C GLY A 270 -2.65 7.93 4.89
N VAL A 271 -3.31 7.71 3.75
CA VAL A 271 -4.17 6.54 3.50
C VAL A 271 -3.46 5.56 2.57
N ILE A 272 -3.76 4.27 2.70
CA ILE A 272 -3.16 3.23 1.85
C ILE A 272 -3.36 3.52 0.35
N GLY A 273 -2.37 3.17 -0.46
CA GLY A 273 -2.34 3.49 -1.88
C GLY A 273 -3.54 2.97 -2.69
N ALA A 274 -4.25 1.95 -2.20
CA ALA A 274 -5.47 1.42 -2.82
C ALA A 274 -6.60 2.47 -2.91
N ARG A 275 -6.68 3.41 -1.95
CA ARG A 275 -7.74 4.45 -1.95
C ARG A 275 -7.42 5.61 -2.89
N SER A 276 -6.20 5.70 -3.38
CA SER A 276 -5.75 6.72 -4.34
C SER A 276 -5.97 6.23 -5.78
N VAL A 277 -7.23 6.19 -6.21
CA VAL A 277 -7.67 5.64 -7.52
C VAL A 277 -7.01 6.35 -8.70
N LYS A 278 -6.46 5.57 -9.64
CA LYS A 278 -5.85 6.05 -10.89
C LYS A 278 -6.86 6.07 -12.04
N TRP A 279 -6.57 6.89 -13.06
CA TRP A 279 -7.41 7.01 -14.27
C TRP A 279 -8.86 7.40 -13.93
N LEU A 280 -9.00 8.32 -12.98
CA LEU A 280 -10.27 8.61 -12.31
C LEU A 280 -11.27 9.23 -13.29
N ASP A 281 -12.43 8.60 -13.45
CA ASP A 281 -13.53 9.09 -14.31
C ASP A 281 -14.85 9.29 -13.54
N SER A 282 -14.95 8.79 -12.31
CA SER A 282 -16.14 8.88 -11.47
C SER A 282 -15.82 9.20 -10.00
N ILE A 283 -16.58 10.14 -9.44
CA ILE A 283 -16.64 10.46 -8.01
C ILE A 283 -18.11 10.40 -7.59
N VAL A 284 -18.41 9.63 -6.54
CA VAL A 284 -19.76 9.50 -6.00
C VAL A 284 -19.75 9.78 -4.50
N VAL A 285 -20.51 10.77 -4.05
CA VAL A 285 -20.79 10.92 -2.61
C VAL A 285 -21.91 9.95 -2.25
N ALA A 286 -21.71 9.11 -1.24
CA ALA A 286 -22.59 8.00 -0.92
C ALA A 286 -22.82 7.85 0.60
N GLY A 287 -23.93 7.22 0.98
CA GLY A 287 -24.24 6.88 2.37
C GLY A 287 -23.61 5.56 2.84
N GLU A 288 -22.68 5.03 2.06
CA GLU A 288 -21.97 3.79 2.34
C GLU A 288 -20.62 3.73 1.60
N GLU A 289 -19.76 2.80 2.03
CA GLU A 289 -18.54 2.45 1.31
C GLU A 289 -18.82 1.98 -0.13
N SER A 290 -17.83 2.15 -1.00
CA SER A 290 -17.83 1.56 -2.35
C SER A 290 -18.17 0.06 -2.27
N THR A 291 -19.08 -0.39 -3.12
CA THR A 291 -19.46 -1.82 -3.22
C THR A 291 -18.47 -2.64 -4.05
N ASN A 292 -17.54 -1.99 -4.74
CA ASN A 292 -16.49 -2.63 -5.54
C ASN A 292 -15.66 -3.65 -4.73
N HIS A 293 -15.22 -4.72 -5.41
CA HIS A 293 -14.42 -5.81 -4.84
C HIS A 293 -13.22 -5.29 -4.02
N TYR A 294 -12.48 -4.30 -4.52
CA TYR A 294 -11.28 -3.79 -3.85
C TYR A 294 -11.55 -2.95 -2.59
N GLN A 295 -12.81 -2.63 -2.30
CA GLN A 295 -13.22 -2.08 -1.00
C GLN A 295 -13.75 -3.19 -0.07
N ARG A 296 -14.58 -4.10 -0.62
CA ARG A 296 -15.36 -5.07 0.19
C ARG A 296 -14.62 -6.38 0.47
N ARG A 297 -13.81 -6.87 -0.47
CA ARG A 297 -13.23 -8.21 -0.49
C ARG A 297 -11.69 -8.23 -0.64
N ASP A 298 -11.04 -7.07 -0.55
CA ASP A 298 -9.57 -6.96 -0.47
C ASP A 298 -9.17 -5.82 0.48
N TYR A 299 -7.86 -5.69 0.76
CA TYR A 299 -7.30 -4.61 1.58
C TYR A 299 -7.94 -4.51 2.98
N LYS A 300 -8.13 -5.66 3.63
CA LYS A 300 -8.58 -5.82 5.01
C LYS A 300 -7.58 -6.69 5.77
N ILE A 301 -7.27 -6.34 7.02
CA ILE A 301 -6.47 -7.20 7.91
C ILE A 301 -7.43 -8.21 8.53
N LEU A 302 -7.61 -9.34 7.86
CA LEU A 302 -8.46 -10.41 8.36
C LEU A 302 -7.83 -11.07 9.60
N PRO A 303 -8.65 -11.54 10.55
CA PRO A 303 -8.13 -12.22 11.72
C PRO A 303 -7.60 -13.63 11.33
N PRO A 304 -6.76 -14.25 12.18
CA PRO A 304 -6.08 -15.51 11.83
C PRO A 304 -7.00 -16.66 11.44
N GLU A 305 -8.25 -16.67 11.92
CA GLU A 305 -9.27 -17.68 11.60
C GLU A 305 -9.66 -17.70 10.12
N ALA A 306 -9.33 -16.65 9.36
CA ALA A 306 -9.54 -16.64 7.91
C ALA A 306 -8.63 -17.62 7.14
N ASP A 307 -7.68 -18.27 7.81
CA ASP A 307 -6.79 -19.26 7.20
C ASP A 307 -7.50 -20.59 6.88
N ASN A 308 -7.46 -20.98 5.60
CA ASN A 308 -7.98 -22.25 5.10
C ASN A 308 -7.17 -23.47 5.53
N SER A 309 -5.99 -23.27 6.12
CA SER A 309 -5.22 -24.36 6.72
C SER A 309 -5.89 -24.94 7.97
N THR A 310 -6.84 -24.19 8.55
CA THR A 310 -7.65 -24.63 9.68
C THR A 310 -8.96 -25.25 9.16
N GLU A 311 -9.28 -26.48 9.54
CA GLU A 311 -10.54 -27.17 9.17
C GLU A 311 -11.82 -26.47 9.70
N THR A 312 -11.68 -25.28 10.30
CA THR A 312 -12.70 -24.59 11.09
C THR A 312 -13.54 -23.58 10.31
N VAL A 313 -13.17 -23.18 9.10
CA VAL A 313 -13.97 -22.21 8.32
C VAL A 313 -14.36 -22.77 6.96
N ASN A 314 -15.60 -23.27 6.87
CA ASN A 314 -16.25 -23.58 5.60
C ASN A 314 -16.24 -22.34 4.69
N GLU A 315 -16.28 -22.50 3.37
CA GLU A 315 -16.25 -21.39 2.40
C GLU A 315 -17.25 -20.26 2.74
N GLY A 316 -18.43 -20.60 3.27
CA GLY A 316 -19.42 -19.61 3.72
C GLY A 316 -19.02 -18.76 4.94
N GLY A 317 -18.18 -19.25 5.85
CA GLY A 317 -17.75 -18.50 7.03
C GLY A 317 -16.68 -17.44 6.71
N ARG A 318 -15.88 -17.64 5.66
CA ARG A 318 -14.90 -16.63 5.21
C ARG A 318 -15.57 -15.44 4.55
N ASP A 319 -16.64 -15.68 3.79
CA ASP A 319 -17.39 -14.60 3.17
C ASP A 319 -18.02 -13.66 4.19
N GLU A 320 -18.46 -14.19 5.33
CA GLU A 320 -18.97 -13.38 6.45
C GLU A 320 -17.87 -12.53 7.10
N LEU A 321 -16.63 -13.01 7.21
CA LEU A 321 -15.52 -12.24 7.80
C LEU A 321 -15.25 -10.95 7.02
N TRP A 322 -15.29 -11.00 5.69
CA TRP A 322 -15.07 -9.82 4.86
C TRP A 322 -16.08 -8.70 5.12
N ASP A 323 -17.32 -9.04 5.47
CA ASP A 323 -18.38 -8.06 5.69
C ASP A 323 -18.27 -7.40 7.08
N HIS A 324 -17.58 -8.02 8.03
CA HIS A 324 -17.43 -7.54 9.42
C HIS A 324 -16.06 -6.91 9.73
N VAL A 325 -15.05 -7.17 8.91
CA VAL A 325 -13.73 -6.53 9.07
C VAL A 325 -13.75 -5.17 8.36
N PRO A 326 -13.27 -4.08 8.97
CA PRO A 326 -13.19 -2.78 8.32
C PRO A 326 -12.17 -2.78 7.18
N ALA A 327 -12.44 -2.00 6.14
CA ALA A 327 -11.47 -1.74 5.09
C ALA A 327 -10.27 -0.95 5.65
N MET A 328 -9.05 -1.27 5.22
CA MET A 328 -7.88 -0.48 5.59
C MET A 328 -8.02 0.94 5.02
N ILE A 329 -7.85 1.94 5.88
CA ILE A 329 -7.83 3.37 5.52
C ILE A 329 -6.42 3.88 5.76
N ASP A 330 -6.05 4.17 7.01
CA ASP A 330 -4.73 4.72 7.33
C ASP A 330 -3.60 3.78 6.93
N ASN A 331 -2.48 4.38 6.50
CA ASN A 331 -1.22 3.68 6.41
C ASN A 331 -0.85 3.09 7.77
N PRO A 332 -0.37 1.84 7.86
CA PRO A 332 0.28 1.37 9.06
C PRO A 332 1.61 2.13 9.24
N ILE A 333 1.93 2.53 10.47
CA ILE A 333 3.28 3.03 10.78
C ILE A 333 4.31 1.97 10.39
N ASN A 334 5.36 2.39 9.70
CA ASN A 334 6.37 1.46 9.22
C ASN A 334 7.78 2.07 9.26
N SER A 335 8.78 1.21 9.40
CA SER A 335 10.20 1.55 9.26
C SER A 335 10.92 0.35 8.67
N VAL A 336 11.75 0.59 7.66
CA VAL A 336 12.41 -0.45 6.88
C VAL A 336 13.90 -0.18 6.82
N VAL A 337 14.70 -1.20 7.14
CA VAL A 337 16.14 -1.23 6.87
C VAL A 337 16.33 -1.49 5.39
N ALA A 338 16.87 -0.54 4.64
CA ALA A 338 17.18 -0.66 3.22
C ALA A 338 18.64 -1.01 2.93
N VAL A 339 19.53 -0.70 3.87
CA VAL A 339 20.94 -1.05 3.86
C VAL A 339 21.26 -1.60 5.24
N PRO A 340 21.70 -2.86 5.40
CA PRO A 340 21.89 -3.88 4.35
C PRO A 340 20.62 -4.22 3.58
N GLY A 341 20.78 -4.65 2.33
CA GLY A 341 19.69 -4.75 1.35
C GLY A 341 18.82 -5.99 1.51
N ARG A 342 19.38 -7.11 2.00
CA ARG A 342 18.70 -8.40 2.14
C ARG A 342 19.12 -9.13 3.41
N ASP A 343 18.30 -10.09 3.82
CA ASP A 343 18.69 -11.06 4.85
C ASP A 343 19.95 -11.82 4.40
N ARG A 344 20.84 -12.10 5.36
CA ARG A 344 22.13 -12.76 5.14
C ARG A 344 23.13 -12.00 4.28
N ASP A 345 22.91 -10.70 4.07
CA ASP A 345 23.92 -9.83 3.47
C ASP A 345 25.22 -9.84 4.29
N VAL A 346 26.33 -9.65 3.57
CA VAL A 346 27.66 -9.49 4.16
C VAL A 346 28.03 -8.01 4.14
N VAL A 347 28.38 -7.47 5.31
CA VAL A 347 28.82 -6.08 5.45
C VAL A 347 30.16 -6.00 6.19
N SER A 348 30.95 -4.99 5.86
CA SER A 348 32.17 -4.66 6.60
C SER A 348 31.91 -3.49 7.53
N ARG A 349 32.59 -3.51 8.69
CA ARG A 349 32.70 -2.32 9.55
C ARG A 349 33.50 -1.24 8.83
N ASP A 350 33.30 0.02 9.18
CA ASP A 350 34.19 1.12 8.81
C ASP A 350 35.42 1.19 9.75
N GLY A 351 36.31 2.15 9.52
CA GLY A 351 37.50 2.36 10.36
C GLY A 351 37.22 2.79 11.82
N ASN A 352 35.95 3.07 12.16
CA ASN A 352 35.51 3.37 13.52
C ASN A 352 34.77 2.18 14.17
N GLY A 353 34.74 1.03 13.50
CA GLY A 353 34.06 -0.16 13.98
C GLY A 353 32.53 -0.11 13.84
N CYS A 354 32.00 0.74 12.95
CA CYS A 354 30.56 0.90 12.73
C CYS A 354 30.09 0.24 11.44
N VAL A 355 28.84 -0.24 11.42
CA VAL A 355 28.15 -0.63 10.18
C VAL A 355 27.23 0.50 9.74
N HIS A 356 27.22 0.78 8.43
CA HIS A 356 26.33 1.77 7.83
C HIS A 356 24.94 1.17 7.61
N VAL A 357 23.92 1.76 8.23
CA VAL A 357 22.54 1.32 8.12
C VAL A 357 21.69 2.49 7.62
N LYS A 358 20.87 2.24 6.60
CA LYS A 358 19.95 3.22 6.03
C LYS A 358 18.56 2.66 5.89
N GLY A 359 17.58 3.54 5.80
CA GLY A 359 16.20 3.13 5.55
C GLY A 359 15.24 4.29 5.40
N TYR A 360 13.95 3.93 5.47
CA TYR A 360 12.87 4.90 5.49
C TYR A 360 11.88 4.57 6.60
N ALA A 361 11.10 5.55 7.00
CA ALA A 361 9.94 5.40 7.87
C ALA A 361 8.73 6.14 7.29
N ILE A 362 7.53 5.60 7.50
CA ILE A 362 6.26 6.20 7.08
C ILE A 362 5.36 6.30 8.31
N PRO A 363 4.77 7.47 8.62
CA PRO A 363 3.88 7.64 9.76
C PRO A 363 2.56 6.89 9.55
N LYS A 364 1.84 6.63 10.63
CA LYS A 364 0.43 6.21 10.52
C LYS A 364 -0.40 7.40 10.06
N GLY A 365 -1.38 7.21 9.17
CA GLY A 365 -2.48 8.17 8.96
C GLY A 365 -2.11 9.66 8.87
N LYS A 366 -2.95 10.50 9.51
CA LYS A 366 -2.71 11.94 9.77
C LYS A 366 -2.43 12.11 11.26
N HIS A 367 -1.25 12.58 11.62
CA HIS A 367 -0.95 12.98 12.99
C HIS A 367 -0.14 14.27 12.99
N ASP A 368 -0.67 15.32 13.66
CA ASP A 368 -0.15 16.69 13.82
C ASP A 368 -0.75 17.76 12.86
N LYS A 369 -1.21 18.88 13.45
CA LYS A 369 -1.78 20.06 12.77
C LYS A 369 -0.69 21.03 12.26
N ALA A 370 0.55 20.94 12.75
CA ALA A 370 1.49 22.06 12.72
C ALA A 370 2.52 22.13 11.56
N ARG A 371 2.62 21.17 10.62
CA ARG A 371 3.69 21.18 9.58
C ARG A 371 3.25 20.74 8.17
N LYS A 372 4.01 21.12 7.13
CA LYS A 372 3.75 20.76 5.72
C LYS A 372 4.16 19.33 5.31
N VAL A 373 4.83 18.58 6.20
CA VAL A 373 5.39 17.23 5.92
C VAL A 373 4.65 16.11 6.66
N LYS A 374 3.33 16.26 6.90
CA LYS A 374 2.51 15.35 7.74
C LYS A 374 2.44 13.92 7.19
N PHE A 375 2.57 13.78 5.87
CA PHE A 375 2.27 12.54 5.15
C PHE A 375 3.46 12.00 4.36
N THR A 376 4.65 12.56 4.54
CA THR A 376 5.84 12.13 3.82
C THR A 376 6.51 10.98 4.54
N TRP A 377 7.30 10.20 3.82
CA TRP A 377 8.29 9.37 4.49
C TRP A 377 9.38 10.23 5.16
N VAL A 378 10.18 9.60 5.99
CA VAL A 378 11.46 10.13 6.46
C VAL A 378 12.54 9.14 6.06
N LEU A 379 13.62 9.62 5.46
CA LEU A 379 14.81 8.82 5.21
C LEU A 379 15.73 8.93 6.43
N TRP A 380 16.30 7.81 6.85
CA TRP A 380 17.23 7.77 7.97
C TRP A 380 18.53 7.06 7.55
N ASP A 381 19.64 7.53 8.12
CA ASP A 381 21.00 7.12 7.82
C ASP A 381 21.80 7.19 9.12
N VAL A 382 22.38 6.05 9.54
CA VAL A 382 23.06 5.92 10.81
C VAL A 382 24.24 4.96 10.72
N TYR A 383 25.30 5.27 11.48
CA TYR A 383 26.44 4.39 11.69
C TYR A 383 26.31 3.76 13.07
N ILE A 384 26.19 2.43 13.13
CA ILE A 384 25.94 1.69 14.37
C ILE A 384 27.22 0.95 14.78
N PRO A 385 27.81 1.26 15.95
CA PRO A 385 28.90 0.45 16.50
C PRO A 385 28.44 -0.99 16.68
N CYS A 386 29.15 -1.93 16.06
CA CYS A 386 28.77 -3.34 16.07
C CYS A 386 30.02 -4.21 16.00
N GLU A 387 30.08 -5.25 16.83
CA GLU A 387 31.17 -6.23 16.78
C GLU A 387 30.98 -7.20 15.59
N PRO A 388 32.07 -7.79 15.07
CA PRO A 388 31.98 -8.82 14.05
C PRO A 388 31.13 -10.02 14.51
N GLY A 389 30.40 -10.63 13.59
CA GLY A 389 29.53 -11.76 13.89
C GLY A 389 28.86 -12.31 12.63
N ASP A 390 28.51 -13.59 12.65
CA ASP A 390 28.00 -14.31 11.48
C ASP A 390 26.47 -14.44 11.43
N ASP A 391 25.78 -13.92 12.45
CA ASP A 391 24.32 -14.03 12.62
C ASP A 391 23.77 -12.82 13.39
N VAL A 392 23.84 -11.63 12.78
CA VAL A 392 23.38 -10.37 13.39
C VAL A 392 22.01 -9.98 12.83
N SER A 393 21.09 -9.60 13.72
CA SER A 393 19.82 -8.97 13.35
C SER A 393 19.88 -7.45 13.46
N ILE A 394 19.37 -6.74 12.45
CA ILE A 394 19.24 -5.28 12.45
C ILE A 394 17.76 -4.93 12.50
N TRP A 395 17.38 -4.21 13.55
CA TRP A 395 16.00 -3.80 13.81
C TRP A 395 15.81 -2.33 13.47
N SER A 396 14.61 -1.98 13.01
CA SER A 396 14.22 -0.59 12.81
C SER A 396 12.80 -0.38 13.33
N LYS A 397 12.62 0.69 14.10
CA LYS A 397 11.35 1.04 14.73
C LYS A 397 11.09 2.52 14.56
N ALA A 398 9.86 2.86 14.18
CA ALA A 398 9.38 4.24 14.13
C ALA A 398 8.37 4.52 15.24
N THR A 399 8.38 5.76 15.71
CA THR A 399 7.31 6.37 16.51
C THR A 399 6.95 7.69 15.85
N ASP A 400 5.68 7.89 15.53
CA ASP A 400 5.22 9.17 14.97
C ASP A 400 4.79 10.15 16.08
N ARG A 401 4.51 11.39 15.69
CA ARG A 401 4.11 12.45 16.63
C ARG A 401 2.73 12.23 17.26
N GLY A 402 1.89 11.38 16.66
CA GLY A 402 0.63 10.95 17.25
C GLY A 402 0.81 9.90 18.34
N GLY A 403 2.05 9.49 18.62
CA GLY A 403 2.35 8.46 19.61
C GLY A 403 2.20 7.04 19.08
N ASN A 404 1.84 6.86 17.81
CA ASN A 404 1.81 5.51 17.24
C ASN A 404 3.24 4.99 17.13
N THR A 405 3.45 3.74 17.51
CA THR A 405 4.77 3.13 17.55
C THR A 405 4.69 1.71 17.01
N MET A 406 5.71 1.28 16.26
CA MET A 406 5.82 -0.14 15.90
C MET A 406 6.09 -0.96 17.18
N SER A 407 5.39 -2.09 17.33
CA SER A 407 5.47 -2.90 18.55
C SER A 407 6.80 -3.64 18.64
N ALA A 408 7.57 -3.38 19.70
CA ALA A 408 8.78 -4.16 20.01
C ALA A 408 8.44 -5.48 20.71
N GLU A 409 7.26 -5.57 21.35
CA GLU A 409 6.76 -6.80 21.98
C GLU A 409 6.35 -7.83 20.94
N GLN A 410 5.91 -7.38 19.76
CA GLN A 410 5.61 -8.20 18.58
C GLN A 410 6.64 -7.94 17.48
N ALA A 411 7.92 -8.16 17.80
CA ALA A 411 9.03 -7.78 16.93
C ALA A 411 8.98 -8.41 15.53
N GLU A 412 8.42 -9.62 15.43
CA GLU A 412 8.27 -10.37 14.18
C GLU A 412 7.00 -10.01 13.38
N GLY A 413 6.13 -9.16 13.94
CA GLY A 413 4.86 -8.76 13.35
C GLY A 413 3.72 -9.75 13.61
N SER A 414 2.64 -9.62 12.84
CA SER A 414 1.46 -10.49 12.93
C SER A 414 1.04 -10.95 11.54
N TRP A 415 0.68 -12.23 11.44
CA TRP A 415 0.21 -12.83 10.19
C TRP A 415 -1.24 -12.42 9.91
N ASN A 416 -1.58 -12.29 8.62
CA ASN A 416 -2.96 -12.30 8.14
C ASN A 416 -3.02 -12.84 6.71
N LEU A 417 -4.17 -13.40 6.33
CA LEU A 417 -4.38 -14.09 5.05
C LEU A 417 -3.90 -13.31 3.82
N ARG A 418 -4.08 -11.99 3.80
CA ARG A 418 -3.76 -11.15 2.63
C ARG A 418 -2.34 -10.58 2.66
N GLY A 419 -1.57 -10.86 3.71
CA GLY A 419 -0.24 -10.31 3.87
C GLY A 419 -0.20 -8.79 3.81
N VAL A 420 -1.23 -8.12 4.31
CA VAL A 420 -1.35 -6.65 4.31
C VAL A 420 -1.04 -6.07 5.68
N GLY A 421 -0.67 -4.79 5.74
CA GLY A 421 -0.48 -4.09 7.00
C GLY A 421 0.80 -4.45 7.76
N PHE A 422 1.76 -5.14 7.12
CA PHE A 422 2.93 -5.66 7.83
C PHE A 422 3.89 -4.55 8.29
N ASN A 423 4.19 -4.53 9.58
CA ASN A 423 5.00 -3.50 10.24
C ASN A 423 5.90 -4.04 11.37
N ALA A 424 6.44 -5.26 11.21
CA ALA A 424 7.42 -5.84 12.13
C ALA A 424 8.65 -4.92 12.33
N VAL A 425 9.20 -4.88 13.56
CA VAL A 425 10.41 -4.07 13.86
C VAL A 425 11.71 -4.76 13.46
N GLU A 426 11.73 -6.09 13.43
CA GLU A 426 12.92 -6.81 12.98
C GLU A 426 13.06 -6.68 11.47
N GLY A 427 14.11 -6.01 11.02
CA GLY A 427 14.27 -5.64 9.61
C GLY A 427 15.07 -6.66 8.81
N ARG A 428 16.33 -6.90 9.21
CA ARG A 428 17.26 -7.81 8.53
C ARG A 428 17.79 -8.87 9.49
N ARG A 429 17.83 -10.12 9.05
CA ARG A 429 18.29 -11.28 9.83
C ARG A 429 19.53 -11.92 9.22
N GLY A 430 20.36 -12.55 10.07
CA GLY A 430 21.51 -13.34 9.64
C GLY A 430 22.63 -12.55 8.97
N ILE A 431 22.73 -11.25 9.23
CA ILE A 431 23.76 -10.39 8.65
C ILE A 431 25.14 -10.84 9.15
N LYS A 432 26.08 -10.96 8.20
CA LYS A 432 27.48 -11.27 8.51
C LYS A 432 28.29 -9.99 8.51
N ILE A 433 28.92 -9.68 9.64
CA ILE A 433 29.70 -8.47 9.88
C ILE A 433 31.16 -8.87 10.05
N TYR A 434 32.03 -8.33 9.19
CA TYR A 434 33.47 -8.56 9.25
C TYR A 434 34.24 -7.25 9.52
N GLU A 435 35.46 -7.40 10.02
CA GLU A 435 36.41 -6.30 10.10
C GLU A 435 36.76 -5.75 8.71
N TYR A 436 36.99 -4.44 8.63
CA TYR A 436 37.53 -3.83 7.42
C TYR A 436 38.95 -4.35 7.19
N GLN A 437 39.15 -5.19 6.19
CA GLN A 437 40.49 -5.53 5.72
C GLN A 437 40.89 -4.54 4.63
N LEU A 438 41.81 -3.62 4.98
CA LEU A 438 42.58 -2.90 3.96
C LEU A 438 43.29 -3.94 3.12
N GLU A 439 42.90 -4.10 1.86
CA GLU A 439 43.73 -4.81 0.88
C GLU A 439 45.08 -4.08 0.82
N SER A 440 46.10 -4.70 1.41
CA SER A 440 47.49 -4.29 1.25
C SER A 440 47.84 -4.43 -0.23
N ARG A 441 47.85 -3.31 -0.95
CA ARG A 441 48.37 -3.24 -2.33
C ARG A 441 49.87 -3.50 -2.39
#